data_AF-A0A9E5K9E6-F1
#
_entry.id   AF-A0A9E5K9E6-F1
#
_cell.length_a   1.000
_cell.length_b   1.000
_cell.length_c   1.000
_cell.angle_alpha   90.00
_cell.angle_beta   90.00
_cell.angle_gamma   90.00
#
_symmetry.space_group_name_H-M   'P 1'
#
loop_
_entity.id
_entity.type
_entity.pdbx_description
1 polymer ?
#
loop_
_entity_poly.entity_id
_entity_poly.type
_entity_poly.pdbx_seq_one_letter_code
_entity_poly.pdbx_strand_id
1 'polypeptide(L)'
;MPKSVESFLTLDWGFLDSPILKDLLPFPKISVPTAKEFQVTEKQALNRFSSDDFEPGSNAWVMSGQFTASGQPLLAGDPHLDLRVPNLWYRLGIRTPSNFVFGASIPGIPGIVIGRNDQVAWTFTNSAVDNCDQILLSKNTTEVRQRVEDILVSKSSPHREAFKDSPWGPIIEETEDHWIASQWTALDPNNLKQLDLTSINQAKNTHELLQALGQWAGPPQNAVFATKEGTIGWTIVGNVPKRIGFDGKARALRQSKVRWDGFIPRKEFPLVLNPPEGFIVSANQRTLPLQPSMSRFGYHWPNAARAKRITDLLKRTKPFQAKDFFEVQLDNVSLTHLWYRDELLKCDWDKLDTKEALWIKPALEIIKGWDGKTAIRSSAYPILKAFRANLSAHLIEPIAKTISTAEGEILLKYLSQDPLVSQLIKHQPKHFLSPHFSSYCDLFQEALKASLQSLVSTPEQLTSLKWGDLNQSDIRHPFSRKLPKSLRALISMPSKPMGGDSLVPNVMTPRNGASMRLVIDFSNPTQSLFSQPGGQSGHPLSTHYSDLYSPWLEGKAVPFEASSAKYLEKFIPKRSDG
;
A
#
# COMPACT_ATOMS: atom_id res chain seq x y z
N MET A 1 -12.29 -3.04 26.28
CA MET A 1 -11.11 -2.16 26.48
C MET A 1 -11.58 -0.72 26.72
N PRO A 2 -10.96 0.08 27.62
CA PRO A 2 -11.32 1.49 27.80
C PRO A 2 -11.06 2.33 26.54
N LYS A 3 -11.92 3.33 26.28
CA LYS A 3 -11.80 4.22 25.10
C LYS A 3 -10.47 4.99 25.04
N SER A 4 -9.89 5.33 26.20
CA SER A 4 -8.58 6.00 26.27
C SER A 4 -7.45 5.10 25.76
N VAL A 5 -7.50 3.80 26.09
CA VAL A 5 -6.55 2.79 25.58
C VAL A 5 -6.77 2.56 24.09
N GLU A 6 -8.02 2.36 23.66
CA GLU A 6 -8.37 2.21 22.24
C GLU A 6 -7.82 3.38 21.42
N SER A 7 -8.13 4.62 21.83
CA SER A 7 -7.70 5.83 21.11
C SER A 7 -6.18 6.02 21.09
N PHE A 8 -5.48 5.58 22.14
CA PHE A 8 -4.01 5.64 22.20
C PHE A 8 -3.36 4.64 21.26
N LEU A 9 -3.95 3.44 21.14
CA LEU A 9 -3.47 2.42 20.23
C LEU A 9 -3.81 2.77 18.79
N THR A 10 -5.05 3.09 18.46
CA THR A 10 -5.54 3.29 17.08
C THR A 10 -5.28 4.68 16.53
N LEU A 11 -4.07 5.20 16.73
CA LEU A 11 -3.71 6.53 16.26
C LEU A 11 -3.48 6.52 14.75
N ASP A 12 -4.48 7.00 14.00
CA ASP A 12 -4.48 7.02 12.53
C ASP A 12 -3.68 8.18 11.91
N TRP A 13 -2.99 8.97 12.76
CA TRP A 13 -2.18 10.12 12.37
C TRP A 13 -0.87 10.13 13.17
N GLY A 14 0.16 10.76 12.62
CA GLY A 14 1.48 10.77 13.25
C GLY A 14 2.38 11.89 12.72
N PHE A 15 3.67 11.82 13.08
CA PHE A 15 4.65 12.84 12.70
C PHE A 15 4.91 12.95 11.18
N LEU A 16 4.45 11.96 10.39
CA LEU A 16 4.53 11.94 8.93
C LEU A 16 3.19 12.16 8.23
N ASP A 17 2.14 12.51 8.97
CA ASP A 17 0.81 12.65 8.41
C ASP A 17 0.75 13.67 7.27
N SER A 18 0.00 13.34 6.22
CA SER A 18 -0.03 14.10 4.96
C SER A 18 -1.36 13.90 4.21
N PRO A 19 -2.50 14.29 4.81
CA PRO A 19 -3.80 14.03 4.22
C PRO A 19 -4.08 14.85 2.96
N ILE A 20 -4.94 14.33 2.09
CA ILE A 20 -5.41 15.07 0.90
C ILE A 20 -6.35 16.20 1.35
N LEU A 21 -7.37 15.87 2.14
CA LEU A 21 -8.24 16.83 2.79
C LEU A 21 -7.73 17.12 4.19
N LYS A 22 -7.33 18.36 4.44
CA LYS A 22 -6.80 18.81 5.73
C LYS A 22 -7.90 18.79 6.80
N ASP A 23 -7.50 18.47 8.02
CA ASP A 23 -8.36 18.61 9.18
C ASP A 23 -8.66 20.09 9.44
N LEU A 24 -9.96 20.41 9.58
CA LEU A 24 -10.41 21.75 9.94
C LEU A 24 -10.34 21.99 11.46
N LEU A 25 -10.24 20.91 12.23
CA LEU A 25 -10.14 20.93 13.68
C LEU A 25 -8.77 20.39 14.11
N PRO A 26 -8.21 20.89 15.23
CA PRO A 26 -7.01 20.30 15.80
C PRO A 26 -7.26 18.84 16.14
N PHE A 27 -6.24 18.00 15.96
CA PHE A 27 -6.31 16.62 16.43
C PHE A 27 -6.65 16.56 17.92
N PRO A 28 -7.48 15.59 18.35
CA PRO A 28 -7.74 15.40 19.76
C PRO A 28 -6.41 15.17 20.50
N LYS A 29 -6.25 15.80 21.67
CA LYS A 29 -5.13 15.49 22.55
C LYS A 29 -5.30 14.07 23.05
N ILE A 30 -4.40 13.18 22.65
CA ILE A 30 -4.36 11.81 23.15
C ILE A 30 -3.45 11.80 24.37
N SER A 31 -4.03 11.46 25.52
CA SER A 31 -3.29 11.21 26.76
C SER A 31 -2.76 9.79 26.75
N VAL A 32 -1.53 9.59 27.21
CA VAL A 32 -1.01 8.26 27.52
C VAL A 32 -1.91 7.63 28.59
N PRO A 33 -2.51 6.45 28.35
CA PRO A 33 -3.34 5.77 29.35
C PRO A 33 -2.52 5.53 30.62
N THR A 34 -3.17 5.62 31.78
CA THR A 34 -2.55 5.23 33.05
C THR A 34 -2.39 3.71 33.12
N ALA A 35 -1.46 3.24 33.95
CA ALA A 35 -1.29 1.80 34.21
C ALA A 35 -2.59 1.11 34.65
N LYS A 36 -3.47 1.83 35.37
CA LYS A 36 -4.78 1.35 35.80
C LYS A 36 -5.76 1.21 34.63
N GLU A 37 -5.76 2.17 33.69
CA GLU A 37 -6.58 2.09 32.48
C GLU A 37 -6.11 0.98 31.55
N PHE A 38 -4.79 0.75 31.48
CA PHE A 38 -4.22 -0.29 30.63
C PHE A 38 -4.40 -1.71 31.21
N GLN A 39 -4.89 -1.86 32.46
CA GLN A 39 -5.18 -3.13 33.15
C GLN A 39 -4.20 -4.27 32.80
N VAL A 40 -2.94 -4.10 33.21
CA VAL A 40 -1.88 -5.12 33.07
C VAL A 40 -2.24 -6.36 33.89
N THR A 41 -2.93 -7.33 33.29
CA THR A 41 -3.05 -8.68 33.82
C THR A 41 -2.13 -9.59 33.03
N GLU A 42 -1.07 -10.10 33.68
CA GLU A 42 -0.22 -11.15 33.13
C GLU A 42 -1.06 -12.41 32.91
N LYS A 43 -1.57 -12.60 31.69
CA LYS A 43 -2.05 -13.89 31.21
C LYS A 43 -1.16 -14.37 30.06
N GLN A 44 -1.06 -15.69 29.98
CA GLN A 44 -0.08 -16.43 29.18
C GLN A 44 -0.10 -16.05 27.69
N ALA A 45 1.11 -16.07 27.13
CA ALA A 45 1.46 -15.56 25.81
C ALA A 45 0.80 -16.31 24.64
N LEU A 46 0.29 -15.53 23.68
CA LEU A 46 0.14 -15.94 22.30
C LEU A 46 1.34 -15.41 21.50
N ASN A 47 2.22 -16.30 21.07
CA ASN A 47 3.32 -15.99 20.16
C ASN A 47 2.81 -15.74 18.75
N ARG A 48 2.23 -14.56 18.46
CA ARG A 48 1.99 -14.10 17.08
C ARG A 48 2.01 -12.58 16.97
N PHE A 49 3.21 -11.99 17.03
CA PHE A 49 3.45 -10.71 16.37
C PHE A 49 4.46 -10.93 15.26
N SER A 50 4.00 -10.97 14.01
CA SER A 50 4.90 -10.88 12.86
C SER A 50 5.25 -9.41 12.68
N SER A 51 6.52 -9.07 12.86
CA SER A 51 7.06 -7.73 12.55
C SER A 51 7.26 -7.51 11.05
N ASP A 52 7.08 -8.56 10.24
CA ASP A 52 7.25 -8.53 8.80
C ASP A 52 5.88 -8.64 8.14
N ASP A 53 5.36 -7.51 7.68
CA ASP A 53 4.47 -7.50 6.53
C ASP A 53 4.81 -6.26 5.69
N PHE A 54 5.30 -6.52 4.49
CA PHE A 54 5.24 -5.54 3.42
C PHE A 54 3.77 -5.13 3.27
N GLU A 55 3.44 -3.85 3.52
CA GLU A 55 2.12 -3.31 3.18
C GLU A 55 2.10 -2.98 1.67
N PRO A 56 1.31 -3.69 0.84
CA PRO A 56 1.14 -3.32 -0.55
C PRO A 56 0.57 -1.92 -0.65
N GLY A 57 1.13 -1.14 -1.57
CA GLY A 57 0.84 0.27 -1.71
C GLY A 57 0.66 0.69 -3.16
N SER A 58 0.51 1.98 -3.40
CA SER A 58 0.59 2.60 -4.72
C SER A 58 0.90 4.06 -4.50
N ASN A 59 1.59 4.71 -5.44
CA ASN A 59 1.62 6.17 -5.48
C ASN A 59 0.85 6.68 -6.71
N ALA A 60 0.25 7.86 -6.56
CA ALA A 60 -0.29 8.66 -7.64
C ALA A 60 -0.24 10.13 -7.27
N TRP A 61 0.06 10.99 -8.22
CA TRP A 61 -0.08 12.43 -8.03
C TRP A 61 -0.34 13.14 -9.35
N VAL A 62 -0.91 14.33 -9.23
CA VAL A 62 -1.25 15.20 -10.36
C VAL A 62 -0.81 16.61 -10.03
N MET A 63 -0.35 17.35 -11.04
CA MET A 63 0.01 18.76 -10.92
C MET A 63 -0.60 19.56 -12.04
N SER A 64 -1.12 20.73 -11.67
CA SER A 64 -1.72 21.69 -12.58
C SER A 64 -0.68 22.33 -13.48
N GLY A 65 -1.11 22.79 -14.65
CA GLY A 65 -0.24 23.46 -15.62
C GLY A 65 0.50 24.68 -15.08
N GLN A 66 0.03 25.30 -13.99
CA GLN A 66 0.69 26.44 -13.33
C GLN A 66 2.12 26.12 -12.87
N PHE A 67 2.40 24.87 -12.53
CA PHE A 67 3.68 24.43 -11.97
C PHE A 67 4.46 23.52 -12.92
N THR A 68 4.02 23.39 -14.18
CA THR A 68 4.69 22.56 -15.19
C THR A 68 5.37 23.44 -16.23
N ALA A 69 6.42 22.92 -16.86
CA ALA A 69 7.17 23.66 -17.88
C ALA A 69 6.34 23.92 -19.15
N SER A 70 5.33 23.08 -19.43
CA SER A 70 4.50 23.16 -20.63
C SER A 70 3.21 23.95 -20.45
N GLY A 71 2.86 24.35 -19.21
CA GLY A 71 1.56 24.95 -18.92
C GLY A 71 0.40 23.96 -18.93
N GLN A 72 0.66 22.66 -19.10
CA GLN A 72 -0.34 21.59 -19.14
C GLN A 72 -0.19 20.64 -17.94
N PRO A 73 -1.26 19.95 -17.50
CA PRO A 73 -1.16 19.04 -16.38
C PRO A 73 -0.19 17.88 -16.60
N LEU A 74 0.42 17.43 -15.50
CA LEU A 74 1.18 16.18 -15.42
C LEU A 74 0.48 15.24 -14.44
N LEU A 75 0.39 13.95 -14.78
CA LEU A 75 -0.16 12.89 -13.93
C LEU A 75 0.86 11.76 -13.82
N ALA A 76 1.13 11.26 -12.61
CA ALA A 76 1.94 10.07 -12.40
C ALA A 76 1.21 9.02 -11.57
N GLY A 77 1.54 7.75 -11.81
CA GLY A 77 1.07 6.63 -11.01
C GLY A 77 1.99 5.41 -11.11
N ASP A 78 2.12 4.70 -9.99
CA ASP A 78 2.91 3.48 -9.85
C ASP A 78 2.27 2.56 -8.80
N PRO A 79 1.39 1.63 -9.20
CA PRO A 79 0.84 0.62 -8.31
C PRO A 79 1.93 -0.34 -7.79
N HIS A 80 1.95 -0.57 -6.47
CA HIS A 80 2.90 -1.48 -5.82
C HIS A 80 2.24 -2.82 -5.49
N LEU A 81 2.54 -3.83 -6.30
CA LEU A 81 1.91 -5.15 -6.25
C LEU A 81 2.99 -6.24 -6.29
N ASP A 82 2.54 -7.49 -6.17
CA ASP A 82 3.39 -8.67 -6.37
C ASP A 82 4.06 -8.62 -7.75
N LEU A 83 5.39 -8.72 -7.72
CA LEU A 83 6.23 -8.76 -8.90
C LEU A 83 6.33 -10.20 -9.42
N ARG A 84 5.79 -10.42 -10.61
CA ARG A 84 5.81 -11.71 -11.29
C ARG A 84 6.02 -11.56 -12.79
N VAL A 85 6.38 -12.68 -13.43
CA VAL A 85 6.34 -12.81 -14.89
C VAL A 85 5.41 -13.97 -15.28
N PRO A 86 4.49 -13.81 -16.24
CA PRO A 86 4.15 -12.57 -16.96
C PRO A 86 3.69 -11.44 -16.03
N ASN A 87 3.96 -10.20 -16.40
CA ASN A 87 3.54 -9.03 -15.62
C ASN A 87 2.00 -9.00 -15.51
N LEU A 88 1.48 -8.49 -14.40
CA LEU A 88 0.04 -8.24 -14.22
C LEU A 88 -0.48 -7.20 -15.21
N TRP A 89 0.30 -6.13 -15.43
CA TRP A 89 -0.06 -5.03 -16.30
C TRP A 89 0.30 -5.33 -17.74
N TYR A 90 -0.65 -5.05 -18.63
CA TYR A 90 -0.51 -5.17 -20.07
C TYR A 90 -0.68 -3.79 -20.70
N ARG A 91 0.41 -3.22 -21.20
CA ARG A 91 0.36 -1.95 -21.92
C ARG A 91 -0.36 -2.11 -23.26
N LEU A 92 -1.40 -1.32 -23.50
CA LEU A 92 -2.29 -1.44 -24.66
C LEU A 92 -2.77 -0.07 -25.14
N GLY A 93 -2.92 0.07 -26.45
CA GLY A 93 -3.64 1.15 -27.10
C GLY A 93 -4.84 0.63 -27.88
N ILE A 94 -6.02 1.21 -27.64
CA ILE A 94 -7.24 0.88 -28.35
C ILE A 94 -7.67 2.10 -29.16
N ARG A 95 -7.62 1.98 -30.49
CA ARG A 95 -8.05 3.03 -31.42
C ARG A 95 -9.36 2.65 -32.09
N THR A 96 -10.34 3.52 -31.96
CA THR A 96 -11.64 3.46 -32.64
C THR A 96 -11.77 4.69 -33.56
N PRO A 97 -12.78 4.77 -34.43
CA PRO A 97 -12.99 5.96 -35.26
C PRO A 97 -13.21 7.26 -34.46
N SER A 98 -13.72 7.16 -33.23
CA SER A 98 -14.11 8.31 -32.41
C SER A 98 -13.27 8.53 -31.15
N ASN A 99 -12.34 7.62 -30.84
CA ASN A 99 -11.56 7.67 -29.60
C ASN A 99 -10.24 6.90 -29.74
N PHE A 100 -9.19 7.40 -29.08
CA PHE A 100 -7.96 6.66 -28.85
C PHE A 100 -7.65 6.65 -27.36
N VAL A 101 -7.66 5.47 -26.76
CA VAL A 101 -7.32 5.26 -25.36
C VAL A 101 -6.04 4.44 -25.26
N PHE A 102 -5.13 4.83 -24.38
CA PHE A 102 -3.83 4.20 -24.23
C PHE A 102 -3.44 4.13 -22.75
N GLY A 103 -2.89 2.99 -22.34
CA GLY A 103 -2.47 2.80 -20.95
C GLY A 103 -2.11 1.36 -20.61
N ALA A 104 -2.31 1.02 -19.35
CA ALA A 104 -2.14 -0.33 -18.83
C ALA A 104 -3.51 -0.92 -18.47
N SER A 105 -3.71 -2.18 -18.84
CA SER A 105 -4.86 -2.99 -18.46
C SER A 105 -4.43 -4.27 -17.76
N ILE A 106 -5.40 -5.02 -17.25
CA ILE A 106 -5.20 -6.36 -16.67
C ILE A 106 -5.78 -7.36 -17.68
N PRO A 107 -5.02 -8.38 -18.13
CA PRO A 107 -5.55 -9.39 -19.04
C PRO A 107 -6.85 -10.00 -18.52
N GLY A 108 -7.92 -9.90 -19.33
CA GLY A 108 -9.28 -10.34 -18.97
C GLY A 108 -10.24 -9.21 -18.56
N ILE A 109 -9.73 -8.00 -18.30
CA ILE A 109 -10.56 -6.81 -18.00
C ILE A 109 -10.78 -5.98 -19.28
N PRO A 110 -12.03 -5.67 -19.67
CA PRO A 110 -12.30 -4.79 -20.80
C PRO A 110 -11.82 -3.35 -20.55
N GLY A 111 -11.13 -2.77 -21.54
CA GLY A 111 -10.66 -1.39 -21.51
C GLY A 111 -9.30 -1.20 -20.81
N ILE A 112 -8.91 0.06 -20.64
CA ILE A 112 -7.69 0.54 -19.99
C ILE A 112 -8.02 0.88 -18.54
N VAL A 113 -7.26 0.29 -17.60
CA VAL A 113 -7.43 0.49 -16.15
C VAL A 113 -6.74 1.78 -15.71
N ILE A 114 -5.49 2.00 -16.12
CA ILE A 114 -4.71 3.20 -15.81
C ILE A 114 -4.19 3.77 -17.12
N GLY A 115 -4.45 5.04 -17.42
CA GLY A 115 -4.03 5.60 -18.70
C GLY A 115 -4.69 6.93 -19.04
N ARG A 116 -4.82 7.19 -20.34
CA ARG A 116 -5.47 8.38 -20.89
C ARG A 116 -6.28 8.07 -22.13
N ASN A 117 -7.16 8.99 -22.47
CA ASN A 117 -7.55 9.25 -23.85
C ASN A 117 -7.07 10.66 -24.26
N ASP A 118 -7.63 11.24 -25.32
CA ASP A 118 -7.24 12.58 -25.80
C ASP A 118 -7.70 13.74 -24.92
N GLN A 119 -8.63 13.50 -23.99
CA GLN A 119 -9.25 14.54 -23.16
C GLN A 119 -8.94 14.37 -21.68
N VAL A 120 -8.83 13.15 -21.18
CA VAL A 120 -8.69 12.87 -19.75
C VAL A 120 -7.64 11.78 -19.48
N ALA A 121 -7.04 11.83 -18.30
CA ALA A 121 -6.09 10.84 -17.79
C ALA A 121 -6.45 10.48 -16.35
N TRP A 122 -6.27 9.22 -15.99
CA TRP A 122 -6.60 8.70 -14.67
C TRP A 122 -5.62 7.63 -14.22
N THR A 123 -5.44 7.57 -12.91
CA THR A 123 -4.71 6.51 -12.21
C THR A 123 -5.31 6.30 -10.83
N PHE A 124 -4.90 5.22 -10.16
CA PHE A 124 -5.49 4.78 -8.91
C PHE A 124 -4.44 4.45 -7.85
N THR A 125 -4.79 4.66 -6.59
CA THR A 125 -4.15 4.01 -5.45
C THR A 125 -5.22 3.41 -4.54
N ASN A 126 -4.89 2.37 -3.77
CA ASN A 126 -5.85 1.87 -2.77
C ASN A 126 -6.26 3.00 -1.80
N SER A 127 -7.57 3.13 -1.58
CA SER A 127 -8.17 4.15 -0.72
C SER A 127 -8.23 3.77 0.76
N ALA A 128 -7.93 2.50 1.07
CA ALA A 128 -8.14 1.89 2.39
C ALA A 128 -9.58 2.07 2.90
N VAL A 129 -10.53 2.15 1.97
CA VAL A 129 -11.93 2.27 2.31
C VAL A 129 -12.43 0.99 2.96
N ASP A 130 -13.14 1.14 4.06
CA ASP A 130 -13.81 0.06 4.76
C ASP A 130 -15.06 -0.39 3.96
N ASN A 131 -14.90 -1.52 3.27
CA ASN A 131 -15.91 -2.13 2.40
C ASN A 131 -16.27 -3.56 2.79
N CYS A 132 -15.87 -4.02 3.98
CA CYS A 132 -16.06 -5.40 4.42
C CYS A 132 -16.34 -5.43 5.92
N ASP A 133 -17.45 -6.07 6.30
CA ASP A 133 -17.84 -6.25 7.70
C ASP A 133 -17.81 -7.72 8.11
N GLN A 134 -17.34 -7.99 9.33
CA GLN A 134 -17.43 -9.31 9.95
C GLN A 134 -18.69 -9.37 10.82
N ILE A 135 -19.62 -10.26 10.45
CA ILE A 135 -20.92 -10.40 11.11
C ILE A 135 -20.92 -11.67 11.96
N LEU A 136 -21.17 -11.51 13.27
CA LEU A 136 -21.31 -12.62 14.20
C LEU A 136 -22.74 -13.17 14.13
N LEU A 137 -22.84 -14.48 13.87
CA LEU A 137 -24.09 -15.24 13.80
C LEU A 137 -24.11 -16.28 14.91
N SER A 138 -25.24 -16.42 15.62
CA SER A 138 -25.41 -17.52 16.58
C SER A 138 -25.43 -18.87 15.86
N LYS A 139 -24.82 -19.90 16.46
CA LYS A 139 -24.88 -21.29 15.93
C LYS A 139 -26.29 -21.86 15.78
N ASN A 140 -27.27 -21.29 16.48
CA ASN A 140 -28.66 -21.72 16.39
C ASN A 140 -29.40 -21.12 15.18
N THR A 141 -28.73 -20.28 14.37
CA THR A 141 -29.36 -19.71 13.17
C THR A 141 -29.61 -20.77 12.10
N THR A 142 -30.79 -20.74 11.49
CA THR A 142 -31.17 -21.62 10.38
C THR A 142 -30.87 -21.02 9.01
N GLU A 143 -30.33 -19.81 8.95
CA GLU A 143 -30.07 -19.08 7.70
C GLU A 143 -28.77 -19.51 7.01
N VAL A 144 -27.93 -20.29 7.70
CA VAL A 144 -26.69 -20.83 7.12
C VAL A 144 -26.99 -22.10 6.35
N ARG A 145 -26.53 -22.12 5.10
CA ARG A 145 -26.65 -23.24 4.19
C ARG A 145 -25.28 -23.86 3.98
N GLN A 146 -25.24 -25.19 3.93
CA GLN A 146 -24.03 -25.90 3.60
C GLN A 146 -24.02 -26.25 2.11
N ARG A 147 -22.87 -26.03 1.48
CA ARG A 147 -22.56 -26.33 0.09
C ARG A 147 -21.32 -27.21 0.07
N VAL A 148 -21.31 -28.26 -0.74
CA VAL A 148 -20.15 -29.13 -0.89
C VAL A 148 -19.68 -29.04 -2.32
N GLU A 149 -18.40 -28.73 -2.50
CA GLU A 149 -17.77 -28.60 -3.83
C GLU A 149 -16.64 -29.61 -3.97
N ASP A 150 -16.53 -30.20 -5.15
CA ASP A 150 -15.40 -31.07 -5.51
C ASP A 150 -14.32 -30.23 -6.23
N ILE A 151 -13.20 -29.99 -5.55
CA ILE A 151 -12.04 -29.25 -6.08
C ILE A 151 -11.12 -30.24 -6.80
N LEU A 152 -11.01 -30.12 -8.13
CA LEU A 152 -10.16 -30.99 -8.93
C LEU A 152 -8.68 -30.68 -8.70
N VAL A 153 -7.91 -31.68 -8.23
CA VAL A 153 -6.48 -31.56 -7.97
C VAL A 153 -5.69 -32.33 -9.03
N SER A 154 -4.77 -31.65 -9.72
CA SER A 154 -3.95 -32.28 -10.76
C SER A 154 -3.19 -33.49 -10.22
N LYS A 155 -3.35 -34.65 -10.88
CA LYS A 155 -2.73 -35.93 -10.50
C LYS A 155 -3.14 -36.46 -9.13
N SER A 156 -4.31 -36.08 -8.62
CA SER A 156 -4.86 -36.58 -7.36
C SER A 156 -6.37 -36.72 -7.46
N SER A 157 -6.99 -37.41 -6.49
CA SER A 157 -8.45 -37.45 -6.39
C SER A 157 -9.01 -36.05 -6.09
N PRO A 158 -10.25 -35.72 -6.52
CA PRO A 158 -10.90 -34.48 -6.14
C PRO A 158 -10.92 -34.29 -4.62
N HIS A 159 -10.58 -33.08 -4.17
CA HIS A 159 -10.71 -32.69 -2.77
C HIS A 159 -12.11 -32.14 -2.54
N ARG A 160 -12.88 -32.83 -1.70
CA ARG A 160 -14.24 -32.41 -1.38
C ARG A 160 -14.22 -31.43 -0.21
N GLU A 161 -14.65 -30.20 -0.45
CA GLU A 161 -14.64 -29.12 0.53
C GLU A 161 -16.08 -28.70 0.88
N ALA A 162 -16.37 -28.57 2.17
CA ALA A 162 -17.66 -28.09 2.66
C ALA A 162 -17.59 -26.60 2.99
N PHE A 163 -18.39 -25.80 2.31
CA PHE A 163 -18.57 -24.37 2.55
C PHE A 163 -19.87 -24.12 3.30
N LYS A 164 -19.88 -23.05 4.11
CA LYS A 164 -21.08 -22.55 4.79
C LYS A 164 -21.33 -21.13 4.28
N ASP A 165 -22.53 -20.89 3.75
CA ASP A 165 -22.95 -19.61 3.22
C ASP A 165 -24.12 -19.06 4.04
N SER A 166 -24.14 -17.74 4.23
CA SER A 166 -25.24 -17.02 4.89
C SER A 166 -25.74 -15.87 4.00
N PRO A 167 -26.89 -15.25 4.31
CA PRO A 167 -27.32 -14.02 3.65
C PRO A 167 -26.33 -12.84 3.76
N TRP A 168 -25.39 -12.90 4.70
CA TRP A 168 -24.34 -11.89 4.91
C TRP A 168 -22.99 -12.30 4.32
N GLY A 169 -22.94 -13.35 3.50
CA GLY A 169 -21.72 -13.86 2.87
C GLY A 169 -21.23 -15.18 3.48
N PRO A 170 -20.08 -15.68 3.00
CA PRO A 170 -19.51 -16.95 3.43
C PRO A 170 -19.05 -16.89 4.88
N ILE A 171 -19.16 -18.02 5.59
CA ILE A 171 -18.58 -18.17 6.92
C ILE A 171 -17.06 -18.35 6.75
N ILE A 172 -16.31 -17.43 7.36
CA ILE A 172 -14.84 -17.39 7.28
C ILE A 172 -14.16 -17.92 8.56
N GLU A 173 -14.89 -17.96 9.67
CA GLU A 173 -14.40 -18.45 10.95
C GLU A 173 -15.55 -19.06 11.76
N GLU A 174 -15.23 -20.10 12.52
CA GLU A 174 -16.15 -20.79 13.40
C GLU A 174 -15.56 -20.85 14.81
N THR A 175 -16.29 -20.32 15.78
CA THR A 175 -15.95 -20.33 17.21
C THR A 175 -16.87 -21.32 17.95
N GLU A 176 -16.71 -21.45 19.28
CA GLU A 176 -17.61 -22.26 20.10
C GLU A 176 -19.06 -21.78 19.98
N ASP A 177 -19.30 -20.48 20.15
CA ASP A 177 -20.66 -19.91 20.26
C ASP A 177 -21.19 -19.27 18.96
N HIS A 178 -20.31 -18.88 18.05
CA HIS A 178 -20.65 -18.07 16.88
C HIS A 178 -20.03 -18.59 15.58
N TRP A 179 -20.71 -18.31 14.47
CA TRP A 179 -20.10 -18.23 13.14
C TRP A 179 -19.77 -16.78 12.81
N ILE A 180 -18.72 -16.59 12.00
CA ILE A 180 -18.32 -15.28 11.51
C ILE A 180 -18.49 -15.25 10.00
N ALA A 181 -19.48 -14.49 9.53
CA ALA A 181 -19.71 -14.26 8.11
C ALA A 181 -18.93 -13.03 7.62
N SER A 182 -18.45 -13.07 6.37
CA SER A 182 -17.80 -11.94 5.71
C SER A 182 -18.76 -11.23 4.76
N GLN A 183 -19.31 -10.09 5.19
CA GLN A 183 -20.16 -9.25 4.35
C GLN A 183 -19.29 -8.26 3.58
N TRP A 184 -19.01 -8.58 2.32
CA TRP A 184 -18.05 -7.84 1.50
C TRP A 184 -18.69 -7.30 0.22
N THR A 185 -18.45 -6.04 -0.14
CA THR A 185 -18.99 -5.44 -1.37
C THR A 185 -18.61 -6.20 -2.64
N ALA A 186 -17.48 -6.91 -2.67
CA ALA A 186 -17.07 -7.72 -3.82
C ALA A 186 -17.98 -8.95 -4.06
N LEU A 187 -18.76 -9.37 -3.06
CA LEU A 187 -19.67 -10.50 -3.14
C LEU A 187 -21.08 -10.12 -3.60
N ASP A 188 -21.36 -8.83 -3.80
CA ASP A 188 -22.64 -8.37 -4.37
C ASP A 188 -22.66 -8.63 -5.90
N PRO A 189 -23.58 -9.47 -6.41
CA PRO A 189 -23.66 -9.76 -7.84
C PRO A 189 -23.90 -8.53 -8.72
N ASN A 190 -24.51 -7.46 -8.18
CA ASN A 190 -24.71 -6.21 -8.91
C ASN A 190 -23.39 -5.45 -9.16
N ASN A 191 -22.38 -5.69 -8.33
CA ASN A 191 -21.07 -5.05 -8.43
C ASN A 191 -20.19 -5.71 -9.50
N LEU A 192 -20.36 -7.02 -9.75
CA LEU A 192 -19.62 -7.73 -10.81
C LEU A 192 -19.95 -7.22 -12.22
N LYS A 193 -21.17 -6.69 -12.43
CA LYS A 193 -21.58 -6.08 -13.71
C LYS A 193 -20.86 -4.75 -14.00
N GLN A 194 -20.18 -4.18 -13.02
CA GLN A 194 -19.55 -2.85 -13.10
C GLN A 194 -18.01 -2.94 -13.30
N LEU A 195 -17.50 -4.11 -13.73
CA LEU A 195 -16.10 -4.29 -14.14
C LEU A 195 -15.80 -3.75 -15.56
N ASP A 196 -16.81 -3.21 -16.25
CA ASP A 196 -16.65 -2.58 -17.56
C ASP A 196 -16.11 -1.14 -17.41
N LEU A 197 -14.88 -0.91 -17.90
CA LEU A 197 -14.21 0.38 -17.81
C LEU A 197 -14.45 1.27 -19.03
N THR A 198 -15.31 0.85 -19.96
CA THR A 198 -15.55 1.55 -21.23
C THR A 198 -16.00 3.00 -21.03
N SER A 199 -16.86 3.29 -20.06
CA SER A 199 -17.32 4.65 -19.79
C SER A 199 -16.20 5.58 -19.34
N ILE A 200 -15.27 5.10 -18.50
CA ILE A 200 -14.07 5.87 -18.10
C ILE A 200 -13.20 6.14 -19.33
N ASN A 201 -13.02 5.12 -20.16
CA ASN A 201 -12.17 5.18 -21.35
C ASN A 201 -12.70 6.15 -22.43
N GLN A 202 -14.01 6.41 -22.45
CA GLN A 202 -14.68 7.28 -23.43
C GLN A 202 -14.97 8.69 -22.92
N ALA A 203 -14.74 8.98 -21.63
CA ALA A 203 -15.05 10.28 -21.04
C ALA A 203 -14.30 11.42 -21.75
N LYS A 204 -15.01 12.52 -22.04
CA LYS A 204 -14.49 13.64 -22.83
C LYS A 204 -14.18 14.89 -22.03
N ASN A 205 -14.51 14.92 -20.75
CA ASN A 205 -14.34 16.06 -19.86
C ASN A 205 -14.46 15.60 -18.40
N THR A 206 -14.21 16.51 -17.46
CA THR A 206 -14.31 16.25 -16.01
C THR A 206 -15.67 15.69 -15.60
N HIS A 207 -16.76 16.21 -16.15
CA HIS A 207 -18.11 15.79 -15.76
C HIS A 207 -18.38 14.34 -16.16
N GLU A 208 -18.13 13.99 -17.42
CA GLU A 208 -18.27 12.62 -17.93
C GLU A 208 -17.35 11.66 -17.18
N LEU A 209 -16.11 12.06 -16.88
CA LEU A 209 -15.17 11.24 -16.12
C LEU A 209 -15.69 10.96 -14.70
N LEU A 210 -16.17 11.99 -13.99
CA LEU A 210 -16.72 11.82 -12.64
C LEU A 210 -17.99 10.96 -12.63
N GLN A 211 -18.83 11.07 -13.67
CA GLN A 211 -20.00 10.21 -13.84
C GLN A 211 -19.58 8.75 -14.04
N ALA A 212 -18.61 8.50 -14.93
CA ALA A 212 -18.09 7.16 -15.20
C ALA A 212 -17.40 6.55 -13.96
N LEU A 213 -16.56 7.33 -13.27
CA LEU A 213 -15.94 6.92 -11.99
C LEU A 213 -16.99 6.64 -10.91
N GLY A 214 -18.14 7.31 -10.95
CA GLY A 214 -19.27 7.07 -10.04
C GLY A 214 -19.98 5.73 -10.27
N GLN A 215 -19.76 5.07 -11.40
CA GLN A 215 -20.28 3.73 -11.72
C GLN A 215 -19.30 2.62 -11.32
N TRP A 216 -18.12 2.95 -10.80
CA TRP A 216 -17.14 1.96 -10.37
C TRP A 216 -17.59 1.31 -9.05
N ALA A 217 -17.95 0.02 -9.08
CA ALA A 217 -18.37 -0.71 -7.88
C ALA A 217 -17.22 -1.07 -6.94
N GLY A 218 -16.04 -1.41 -7.49
CA GLY A 218 -14.91 -1.82 -6.67
C GLY A 218 -13.79 -2.50 -7.48
N PRO A 219 -12.65 -2.77 -6.83
CA PRO A 219 -12.34 -2.44 -5.43
C PRO A 219 -12.28 -0.91 -5.21
N PRO A 220 -12.54 -0.40 -3.99
CA PRO A 220 -12.46 1.03 -3.73
C PRO A 220 -11.05 1.61 -3.92
N GLN A 221 -10.94 2.70 -4.68
CA GLN A 221 -9.67 3.34 -5.01
C GLN A 221 -9.74 4.85 -4.81
N ASN A 222 -8.60 5.48 -4.55
CA ASN A 222 -8.39 6.89 -4.78
C ASN A 222 -8.18 7.08 -6.28
N ALA A 223 -9.13 7.69 -6.98
CA ALA A 223 -8.97 8.11 -8.35
C ALA A 223 -8.27 9.48 -8.38
N VAL A 224 -7.10 9.54 -9.01
CA VAL A 224 -6.38 10.79 -9.29
C VAL A 224 -6.43 11.01 -10.79
N PHE A 225 -6.85 12.21 -11.22
CA PHE A 225 -7.07 12.47 -12.64
C PHE A 225 -6.69 13.90 -13.04
N ALA A 226 -6.50 14.06 -14.35
CA ALA A 226 -6.35 15.35 -15.01
C ALA A 226 -7.15 15.38 -16.32
N THR A 227 -7.49 16.58 -16.77
CA THR A 227 -8.10 16.80 -18.08
C THR A 227 -7.28 17.78 -18.92
N LYS A 228 -7.45 17.72 -20.23
CA LYS A 228 -6.77 18.57 -21.21
C LYS A 228 -7.12 20.05 -21.04
N GLU A 229 -8.28 20.38 -20.49
CA GLU A 229 -8.65 21.77 -20.16
C GLU A 229 -7.92 22.31 -18.92
N GLY A 230 -7.08 21.50 -18.27
CA GLY A 230 -6.28 21.92 -17.13
C GLY A 230 -6.85 21.54 -15.77
N THR A 231 -8.00 20.85 -15.72
CA THR A 231 -8.56 20.40 -14.44
C THR A 231 -7.70 19.28 -13.86
N ILE A 232 -7.34 19.39 -12.59
CA ILE A 232 -6.77 18.29 -11.81
C ILE A 232 -7.74 17.92 -10.70
N GLY A 233 -7.82 16.63 -10.34
CA GLY A 233 -8.78 16.23 -9.34
C GLY A 233 -8.49 14.90 -8.67
N TRP A 234 -9.20 14.70 -7.57
CA TRP A 234 -9.21 13.48 -6.79
C TRP A 234 -10.58 13.17 -6.21
N THR A 235 -10.93 11.90 -6.16
CA THR A 235 -12.10 11.37 -5.45
C THR A 235 -11.85 9.92 -5.05
N ILE A 236 -12.56 9.44 -4.05
CA ILE A 236 -12.70 8.00 -3.80
C ILE A 236 -13.66 7.42 -4.85
N VAL A 237 -13.43 6.20 -5.34
CA VAL A 237 -14.35 5.40 -6.17
C VAL A 237 -14.59 4.04 -5.50
N GLY A 238 -15.63 3.32 -5.91
CA GLY A 238 -16.05 2.08 -5.26
C GLY A 238 -17.22 2.26 -4.29
N ASN A 239 -17.92 1.17 -4.04
CA ASN A 239 -19.06 1.12 -3.13
C ASN A 239 -18.62 1.12 -1.68
N VAL A 240 -19.27 1.97 -0.89
CA VAL A 240 -19.11 2.06 0.58
C VAL A 240 -20.44 1.67 1.22
N PRO A 241 -20.49 0.67 2.10
CA PRO A 241 -21.72 0.27 2.77
C PRO A 241 -22.37 1.41 3.57
N LYS A 242 -23.68 1.58 3.41
CA LYS A 242 -24.46 2.45 4.29
C LYS A 242 -24.90 1.64 5.52
N ARG A 243 -24.11 1.70 6.58
CA ARG A 243 -24.32 0.93 7.81
C ARG A 243 -25.43 1.55 8.68
N ILE A 244 -26.27 0.69 9.25
CA ILE A 244 -27.30 1.04 10.24
C ILE A 244 -27.03 0.23 11.51
N GLY A 245 -26.96 0.91 12.66
CA GLY A 245 -26.82 0.28 13.98
C GLY A 245 -25.38 -0.09 14.39
N PHE A 246 -24.38 0.19 13.55
CA PHE A 246 -22.95 -0.03 13.83
C PHE A 246 -22.09 0.82 12.87
N ASP A 247 -20.79 0.94 13.15
CA ASP A 247 -19.85 1.85 12.46
C ASP A 247 -18.73 1.14 11.66
N GLY A 248 -18.69 -0.19 11.67
CA GLY A 248 -17.70 -1.02 10.95
C GLY A 248 -16.39 -1.28 11.72
N LYS A 249 -16.16 -0.61 12.86
CA LYS A 249 -14.87 -0.71 13.58
C LYS A 249 -14.64 -2.05 14.28
N ALA A 250 -15.73 -2.76 14.60
CA ALA A 250 -15.70 -4.01 15.33
C ALA A 250 -16.63 -5.02 14.68
N ARG A 251 -16.41 -6.30 15.00
CA ARG A 251 -17.32 -7.39 14.65
C ARG A 251 -18.74 -7.05 15.14
N ALA A 252 -19.72 -7.13 14.25
CA ALA A 252 -21.08 -6.75 14.57
C ALA A 252 -21.93 -8.00 14.85
N LEU A 253 -22.55 -8.08 16.03
CA LEU A 253 -23.53 -9.13 16.31
C LEU A 253 -24.79 -8.91 15.47
N ARG A 254 -25.19 -9.93 14.70
CA ARG A 254 -26.35 -9.83 13.85
C ARG A 254 -27.63 -9.67 14.66
N GLN A 255 -28.28 -8.52 14.49
CA GLN A 255 -29.60 -8.18 15.03
C GLN A 255 -30.40 -7.42 13.97
N SER A 256 -31.73 -7.37 14.07
CA SER A 256 -32.60 -6.72 13.06
C SER A 256 -32.24 -5.26 12.74
N LYS A 257 -31.68 -4.54 13.72
CA LYS A 257 -31.24 -3.14 13.61
C LYS A 257 -29.81 -2.96 13.04
N VAL A 258 -29.04 -4.03 12.86
CA VAL A 258 -27.65 -4.03 12.39
C VAL A 258 -27.59 -4.53 10.96
N ARG A 259 -27.47 -3.65 9.96
CA ARG A 259 -27.49 -4.05 8.54
C ARG A 259 -26.82 -3.04 7.61
N TRP A 260 -26.59 -3.44 6.37
CA TRP A 260 -26.38 -2.52 5.25
C TRP A 260 -27.74 -2.09 4.67
N ASP A 261 -27.88 -0.81 4.40
CA ASP A 261 -29.01 -0.17 3.73
C ASP A 261 -28.56 0.33 2.34
N GLY A 262 -28.10 -0.60 1.51
CA GLY A 262 -27.42 -0.28 0.26
C GLY A 262 -26.05 0.39 0.48
N PHE A 263 -25.69 1.27 -0.44
CA PHE A 263 -24.39 1.97 -0.45
C PHE A 263 -24.58 3.47 -0.27
N ILE A 264 -23.53 4.14 0.22
CA ILE A 264 -23.50 5.60 0.35
C ILE A 264 -23.71 6.24 -1.03
N PRO A 265 -24.62 7.22 -1.18
CA PRO A 265 -24.84 7.91 -2.44
C PRO A 265 -23.60 8.66 -2.94
N ARG A 266 -23.37 8.65 -4.26
CA ARG A 266 -22.18 9.25 -4.89
C ARG A 266 -21.96 10.73 -4.53
N LYS A 267 -23.04 11.51 -4.39
CA LYS A 267 -22.99 12.93 -4.02
C LYS A 267 -22.39 13.20 -2.62
N GLU A 268 -22.28 12.18 -1.79
CA GLU A 268 -21.69 12.27 -0.46
C GLU A 268 -20.20 11.91 -0.43
N PHE A 269 -19.63 11.51 -1.57
CA PHE A 269 -18.20 11.22 -1.68
C PHE A 269 -17.40 12.52 -1.75
N PRO A 270 -16.22 12.56 -1.12
CA PRO A 270 -15.35 13.72 -1.18
C PRO A 270 -14.78 13.88 -2.59
N LEU A 271 -14.76 15.12 -3.07
CA LEU A 271 -14.24 15.52 -4.36
C LEU A 271 -13.34 16.74 -4.18
N VAL A 272 -12.11 16.64 -4.66
CA VAL A 272 -11.16 17.74 -4.74
C VAL A 272 -10.94 18.07 -6.21
N LEU A 273 -11.13 19.33 -6.59
CA LEU A 273 -10.84 19.86 -7.92
C LEU A 273 -9.97 21.09 -7.78
N ASN A 274 -8.89 21.17 -8.55
CA ASN A 274 -8.01 22.34 -8.66
C ASN A 274 -7.66 22.99 -7.30
N PRO A 275 -7.06 22.24 -6.36
CA PRO A 275 -6.66 22.80 -5.07
C PRO A 275 -5.66 23.94 -5.26
N PRO A 276 -5.65 24.95 -4.38
CA PRO A 276 -4.77 26.12 -4.50
C PRO A 276 -3.28 25.78 -4.44
N GLU A 277 -2.90 24.66 -3.82
CA GLU A 277 -1.54 24.12 -3.85
C GLU A 277 -1.09 23.69 -5.25
N GLY A 278 -2.03 23.50 -6.18
CA GLY A 278 -1.76 23.16 -7.58
C GLY A 278 -1.33 21.72 -7.82
N PHE A 279 -1.36 20.86 -6.81
CA PHE A 279 -1.11 19.43 -6.94
C PHE A 279 -1.90 18.60 -5.92
N ILE A 280 -2.08 17.31 -6.20
CA ILE A 280 -2.71 16.33 -5.29
C ILE A 280 -1.81 15.10 -5.21
N VAL A 281 -1.60 14.55 -4.01
CA VAL A 281 -0.78 13.35 -3.77
C VAL A 281 -1.60 12.28 -3.05
N SER A 282 -1.65 11.09 -3.63
CA SER A 282 -2.22 9.89 -3.04
C SER A 282 -1.15 8.78 -2.99
N ALA A 283 -0.88 8.26 -1.82
CA ALA A 283 0.07 7.20 -1.55
C ALA A 283 -0.46 6.25 -0.47
N ASN A 284 -1.78 5.96 -0.51
CA ASN A 284 -2.56 5.18 0.46
C ASN A 284 -2.68 5.77 1.87
N GLN A 285 -2.03 6.91 2.13
CA GLN A 285 -2.16 7.61 3.39
C GLN A 285 -3.62 8.03 3.63
N ARG A 286 -3.94 8.37 4.88
CA ARG A 286 -5.22 8.96 5.25
C ARG A 286 -5.58 10.10 4.30
N THR A 287 -6.68 9.96 3.57
CA THR A 287 -7.10 10.98 2.58
C THR A 287 -8.12 11.98 3.15
N LEU A 288 -8.83 11.59 4.22
CA LEU A 288 -9.97 12.31 4.77
C LEU A 288 -9.70 12.87 6.16
N PRO A 289 -10.36 13.97 6.55
CA PRO A 289 -10.26 14.49 7.91
C PRO A 289 -10.89 13.52 8.91
N LEU A 290 -10.38 13.53 10.14
CA LEU A 290 -10.85 12.68 11.24
C LEU A 290 -12.12 13.25 11.89
N GLN A 291 -13.20 13.34 11.11
CA GLN A 291 -14.51 13.78 11.57
C GLN A 291 -15.56 12.68 11.41
N PRO A 292 -16.60 12.62 12.26
CA PRO A 292 -17.60 11.55 12.23
C PRO A 292 -18.27 11.34 10.86
N SER A 293 -18.46 12.40 10.07
CA SER A 293 -19.07 12.29 8.75
C SER A 293 -18.19 11.56 7.73
N MET A 294 -16.87 11.56 7.92
CA MET A 294 -15.89 10.96 7.01
C MET A 294 -15.41 9.59 7.49
N SER A 295 -15.57 9.31 8.78
CA SER A 295 -15.10 8.09 9.40
C SER A 295 -15.75 6.83 8.79
N ARG A 296 -16.98 6.96 8.28
CA ARG A 296 -17.69 5.91 7.53
C ARG A 296 -16.96 5.37 6.29
N PHE A 297 -15.96 6.09 5.78
CA PHE A 297 -15.16 5.62 4.65
C PHE A 297 -14.04 4.68 5.07
N GLY A 298 -13.56 4.69 6.31
CA GLY A 298 -12.47 3.82 6.76
C GLY A 298 -11.72 4.37 7.97
N TYR A 299 -10.91 3.51 8.58
CA TYR A 299 -10.26 3.77 9.87
C TYR A 299 -8.80 3.29 9.97
N HIS A 300 -8.22 2.74 8.90
CA HIS A 300 -6.88 2.16 8.97
C HIS A 300 -6.11 2.50 7.70
N TRP A 301 -5.14 3.40 7.83
CA TRP A 301 -4.32 3.82 6.70
C TRP A 301 -2.86 3.38 6.89
N PRO A 302 -2.21 2.91 5.82
CA PRO A 302 -0.76 2.74 5.77
C PRO A 302 0.01 3.99 6.20
N ASN A 303 1.28 3.78 6.56
CA ASN A 303 2.20 4.86 6.92
C ASN A 303 2.27 5.94 5.82
N ALA A 304 2.11 7.21 6.22
CA ALA A 304 2.06 8.37 5.33
C ALA A 304 3.43 8.84 4.76
N ALA A 305 4.54 8.19 5.10
CA ALA A 305 5.90 8.58 4.72
C ALA A 305 6.07 8.85 3.21
N ARG A 306 5.48 8.00 2.36
CA ARG A 306 5.52 8.16 0.89
C ARG A 306 4.82 9.43 0.44
N ALA A 307 3.58 9.65 0.91
CA ALA A 307 2.80 10.84 0.59
C ALA A 307 3.52 12.12 1.04
N LYS A 308 4.06 12.11 2.26
CA LYS A 308 4.82 13.24 2.82
C LYS A 308 6.06 13.54 1.99
N ARG A 309 6.83 12.51 1.63
CA ARG A 309 8.04 12.66 0.82
C ARG A 309 7.74 13.19 -0.59
N ILE A 310 6.73 12.64 -1.26
CA ILE A 310 6.29 13.12 -2.58
C ILE A 310 5.85 14.58 -2.48
N THR A 311 5.06 14.93 -1.47
CA THR A 311 4.63 16.31 -1.21
C THR A 311 5.81 17.27 -1.00
N ASP A 312 6.83 16.86 -0.24
CA ASP A 312 8.03 17.68 -0.02
C ASP A 312 8.87 17.87 -1.30
N LEU A 313 8.84 16.88 -2.20
CA LEU A 313 9.51 16.97 -3.51
C LEU A 313 8.75 17.91 -4.46
N LEU A 314 7.42 17.83 -4.50
CA LEU A 314 6.56 18.65 -5.38
C LEU A 314 6.49 20.13 -4.95
N LYS A 315 6.69 20.43 -3.66
CA LYS A 315 6.76 21.81 -3.16
C LYS A 315 8.02 22.57 -3.60
N ARG A 316 9.01 21.90 -4.20
CA ARG A 316 10.24 22.56 -4.67
C ARG A 316 9.93 23.44 -5.88
N THR A 317 10.34 24.70 -5.81
CA THR A 317 10.02 25.74 -6.81
C THR A 317 10.86 25.58 -8.08
N LYS A 318 10.47 24.67 -8.97
CA LYS A 318 10.83 24.68 -10.39
C LYS A 318 9.63 24.24 -11.24
N PRO A 319 9.49 24.69 -12.50
CA PRO A 319 8.53 24.11 -13.42
C PRO A 319 8.85 22.64 -13.68
N PHE A 320 7.91 21.73 -13.41
CA PHE A 320 8.08 20.29 -13.57
C PHE A 320 7.91 19.85 -15.03
N GLN A 321 8.68 18.85 -15.43
CA GLN A 321 8.53 18.09 -16.68
C GLN A 321 8.23 16.62 -16.37
N ALA A 322 7.80 15.84 -17.38
CA ALA A 322 7.51 14.42 -17.21
C ALA A 322 8.66 13.62 -16.57
N LYS A 323 9.92 13.93 -16.92
CA LYS A 323 11.10 13.30 -16.32
C LYS A 323 11.23 13.57 -14.82
N ASP A 324 10.88 14.78 -14.36
CA ASP A 324 10.97 15.14 -12.94
C ASP A 324 9.92 14.37 -12.13
N PHE A 325 8.73 14.17 -12.71
CA PHE A 325 7.70 13.29 -12.15
C PHE A 325 8.21 11.85 -12.06
N PHE A 326 8.84 11.34 -13.11
CA PHE A 326 9.39 9.98 -13.08
C PHE A 326 10.51 9.83 -12.04
N GLU A 327 11.37 10.84 -11.87
CA GLU A 327 12.41 10.86 -10.83
C GLU A 327 11.84 10.82 -9.40
N VAL A 328 10.68 11.45 -9.15
CA VAL A 328 9.99 11.35 -7.85
C VAL A 328 9.57 9.91 -7.54
N GLN A 329 9.16 9.12 -8.56
CA GLN A 329 8.86 7.68 -8.40
C GLN A 329 10.09 6.84 -8.04
N LEU A 330 11.30 7.39 -8.22
CA LEU A 330 12.58 6.73 -7.96
C LEU A 330 13.27 7.24 -6.68
N ASP A 331 12.63 8.14 -5.92
CA ASP A 331 13.20 8.68 -4.69
C ASP A 331 13.31 7.61 -3.60
N ASN A 332 14.50 7.54 -3.00
CA ASN A 332 14.90 6.54 -2.01
C ASN A 332 15.07 7.11 -0.60
N VAL A 333 14.65 8.35 -0.33
CA VAL A 333 14.82 8.95 1.01
C VAL A 333 13.75 8.41 1.96
N SER A 334 14.19 7.84 3.09
CA SER A 334 13.28 7.29 4.11
C SER A 334 13.09 8.24 5.28
N LEU A 335 11.99 9.00 5.25
CA LEU A 335 11.60 9.89 6.36
C LEU A 335 11.39 9.13 7.68
N THR A 336 10.80 7.93 7.61
CA THR A 336 10.60 7.07 8.79
C THR A 336 11.92 6.73 9.46
N HIS A 337 12.91 6.23 8.71
CA HIS A 337 14.18 5.79 9.30
C HIS A 337 15.09 6.96 9.67
N LEU A 338 14.95 8.12 9.03
CA LEU A 338 15.58 9.36 9.49
C LEU A 338 15.08 9.74 10.89
N TRP A 339 13.78 9.62 11.15
CA TRP A 339 13.24 9.87 12.49
C TRP A 339 13.76 8.86 13.52
N TYR A 340 13.77 7.55 13.22
CA TYR A 340 14.34 6.54 14.12
C TYR A 340 15.83 6.78 14.39
N ARG A 341 16.60 7.17 13.38
CA ARG A 341 18.00 7.60 13.55
C ARG A 341 18.09 8.76 14.54
N ASP A 342 17.31 9.80 14.33
CA ASP A 342 17.39 11.02 15.12
C ASP A 342 16.97 10.78 16.58
N GLU A 343 15.97 9.93 16.83
CA GLU A 343 15.62 9.51 18.19
C GLU A 343 16.72 8.65 18.83
N LEU A 344 17.31 7.71 18.08
CA LEU A 344 18.43 6.87 18.56
C LEU A 344 19.64 7.69 18.98
N LEU A 345 19.99 8.71 18.20
CA LEU A 345 21.16 9.57 18.44
C LEU A 345 20.99 10.54 19.63
N LYS A 346 19.80 10.64 20.23
CA LYS A 346 19.59 11.42 21.47
C LYS A 346 20.07 10.70 22.73
N CYS A 347 20.27 9.38 22.67
CA CYS A 347 20.76 8.62 23.80
C CYS A 347 22.24 8.92 24.09
N ASP A 348 22.62 8.77 25.37
CA ASP A 348 24.01 8.80 25.79
C ASP A 348 24.65 7.41 25.53
N TRP A 349 25.78 7.42 24.81
CA TRP A 349 26.49 6.22 24.38
C TRP A 349 27.88 6.09 25.04
N ASP A 350 28.18 6.92 26.04
CA ASP A 350 29.47 6.91 26.73
C ASP A 350 29.59 5.76 27.75
N LYS A 351 28.45 5.27 28.26
CA LYS A 351 28.36 4.20 29.26
C LYS A 351 28.08 2.84 28.63
N LEU A 352 28.99 2.38 27.79
CA LEU A 352 28.94 1.03 27.19
C LEU A 352 30.02 0.15 27.82
N ASP A 353 29.71 -1.11 28.08
CA ASP A 353 30.76 -2.07 28.46
C ASP A 353 31.70 -2.36 27.26
N THR A 354 32.86 -2.97 27.53
CA THR A 354 33.86 -3.24 26.50
C THR A 354 33.34 -4.09 25.34
N LYS A 355 32.47 -5.07 25.61
CA LYS A 355 31.92 -5.97 24.57
C LYS A 355 30.87 -5.26 23.74
N GLU A 356 30.03 -4.43 24.37
CA GLU A 356 28.99 -3.65 23.70
C GLU A 356 29.58 -2.55 22.83
N ALA A 357 30.60 -1.86 23.35
CA ALA A 357 31.30 -0.80 22.64
C ALA A 357 31.89 -1.29 21.30
N LEU A 358 32.31 -2.56 21.20
CA LEU A 358 32.83 -3.16 19.96
C LEU A 358 31.79 -3.20 18.85
N TRP A 359 30.51 -3.41 19.18
CA TRP A 359 29.42 -3.47 18.22
C TRP A 359 28.79 -2.10 17.96
N ILE A 360 28.51 -1.38 19.04
CA ILE A 360 27.67 -0.19 19.02
C ILE A 360 28.42 1.01 18.46
N LYS A 361 29.70 1.22 18.81
CA LYS A 361 30.44 2.42 18.35
C LYS A 361 30.60 2.46 16.83
N PRO A 362 31.04 1.39 16.14
CA PRO A 362 31.10 1.39 14.67
C PRO A 362 29.74 1.59 14.01
N ALA A 363 28.68 0.97 14.57
CA ALA A 363 27.33 1.13 14.06
C ALA A 363 26.85 2.59 14.17
N LEU A 364 27.10 3.27 15.30
CA LEU A 364 26.74 4.68 15.48
C LEU A 364 27.47 5.59 14.48
N GLU A 365 28.74 5.33 14.16
CA GLU A 365 29.47 6.11 13.15
C GLU A 365 28.85 5.94 11.75
N ILE A 366 28.49 4.70 11.37
CA ILE A 366 27.76 4.42 10.12
C ILE A 366 26.42 5.16 10.09
N ILE A 367 25.68 5.11 11.20
CA ILE A 367 24.34 5.73 11.34
C ILE A 367 24.41 7.26 11.28
N LYS A 368 25.38 7.88 11.98
CA LYS A 368 25.60 9.34 11.98
C LYS A 368 25.93 9.86 10.57
N GLY A 369 26.72 9.11 9.81
CA GLY A 369 27.11 9.46 8.44
C GLY A 369 26.04 9.20 7.37
N TRP A 370 24.87 8.69 7.74
CA TRP A 370 23.87 8.26 6.75
C TRP A 370 23.16 9.44 6.06
N ASP A 371 23.07 9.37 4.74
CA ASP A 371 22.43 10.36 3.86
C ASP A 371 20.90 10.24 3.78
N GLY A 372 20.30 9.33 4.53
CA GLY A 372 18.85 9.10 4.56
C GLY A 372 18.32 8.21 3.45
N LYS A 373 19.17 7.65 2.57
CA LYS A 373 18.73 6.88 1.40
C LYS A 373 18.78 5.37 1.60
N THR A 374 17.76 4.69 1.07
CA THR A 374 17.68 3.23 0.87
C THR A 374 18.48 2.80 -0.38
N ALA A 375 19.69 3.33 -0.54
CA ALA A 375 20.53 3.05 -1.70
C ALA A 375 21.12 1.63 -1.65
N ILE A 376 21.40 1.04 -2.81
CA ILE A 376 22.02 -0.30 -2.97
C ILE A 376 23.24 -0.48 -2.04
N ARG A 377 24.08 0.56 -1.92
CA ARG A 377 25.33 0.52 -1.14
C ARG A 377 25.19 1.02 0.30
N SER A 378 23.98 1.31 0.77
CA SER A 378 23.77 1.82 2.13
C SER A 378 24.03 0.74 3.16
N SER A 379 24.99 0.98 4.06
CA SER A 379 25.26 0.15 5.25
C SER A 379 24.38 0.54 6.43
N ALA A 380 24.02 1.82 6.55
CA ALA A 380 23.20 2.33 7.64
C ALA A 380 21.74 1.91 7.55
N TYR A 381 21.18 1.85 6.33
CA TYR A 381 19.78 1.53 6.14
C TYR A 381 19.37 0.15 6.70
N PRO A 382 20.06 -0.97 6.39
CA PRO A 382 19.68 -2.26 6.96
C PRO A 382 19.78 -2.30 8.49
N ILE A 383 20.75 -1.59 9.08
CA ILE A 383 20.87 -1.44 10.54
C ILE A 383 19.63 -0.72 11.10
N LEU A 384 19.26 0.43 10.54
CA LEU A 384 18.11 1.21 10.99
C LEU A 384 16.77 0.47 10.75
N LYS A 385 16.66 -0.30 9.67
CA LYS A 385 15.48 -1.14 9.39
C LYS A 385 15.31 -2.23 10.44
N ALA A 386 16.39 -2.96 10.74
CA ALA A 386 16.39 -3.96 11.79
C ALA A 386 16.16 -3.32 13.18
N PHE A 387 16.74 -2.14 13.44
CA PHE A 387 16.53 -1.41 14.69
C PHE A 387 15.06 -1.03 14.89
N ARG A 388 14.41 -0.47 13.86
CA ARG A 388 12.97 -0.18 13.88
C ARG A 388 12.16 -1.43 14.22
N ALA A 389 12.44 -2.56 13.55
CA ALA A 389 11.70 -3.81 13.78
C ALA A 389 11.88 -4.31 15.22
N ASN A 390 13.12 -4.41 15.71
CA ASN A 390 13.40 -4.88 17.07
C ASN A 390 12.88 -3.92 18.14
N LEU A 391 12.99 -2.61 17.94
CA LEU A 391 12.45 -1.63 18.88
C LEU A 391 10.93 -1.72 18.94
N SER A 392 10.26 -1.83 17.78
CA SER A 392 8.81 -1.96 17.72
C SER A 392 8.34 -3.25 18.40
N ALA A 393 9.04 -4.37 18.18
CA ALA A 393 8.74 -5.63 18.85
C ALA A 393 8.83 -5.49 20.38
N HIS A 394 9.91 -4.93 20.92
CA HIS A 394 10.06 -4.74 22.37
C HIS A 394 9.02 -3.78 22.98
N LEU A 395 8.57 -2.76 22.24
CA LEU A 395 7.56 -1.81 22.71
C LEU A 395 6.13 -2.38 22.64
N ILE A 396 5.84 -3.18 21.61
CA ILE A 396 4.49 -3.68 21.33
C ILE A 396 4.23 -5.01 22.03
N GLU A 397 5.23 -5.87 22.22
CA GLU A 397 5.04 -7.18 22.86
C GLU A 397 4.39 -7.09 24.25
N PRO A 398 4.80 -6.20 25.17
CA PRO A 398 4.13 -6.06 26.48
C PRO A 398 2.68 -5.58 26.35
N ILE A 399 2.41 -4.69 25.38
CA ILE A 399 1.07 -4.19 25.06
C ILE A 399 0.19 -5.35 24.56
N ALA A 400 0.72 -6.14 23.62
CA ALA A 400 0.05 -7.29 23.05
C ALA A 400 -0.29 -8.35 24.10
N LYS A 401 0.64 -8.66 25.01
CA LYS A 401 0.41 -9.61 26.11
C LYS A 401 -0.68 -9.16 27.08
N THR A 402 -0.90 -7.86 27.21
CA THR A 402 -1.93 -7.30 28.09
C THR A 402 -3.32 -7.35 27.44
N ILE A 403 -3.39 -7.29 26.11
CA ILE A 403 -4.63 -7.27 25.34
C ILE A 403 -4.96 -8.69 24.88
N SER A 404 -5.85 -9.37 25.62
CA SER A 404 -6.25 -10.77 25.37
C SER A 404 -7.70 -10.93 24.89
N THR A 405 -8.42 -9.83 24.67
CA THR A 405 -9.77 -9.86 24.10
C THR A 405 -9.70 -10.06 22.59
N ALA A 406 -10.63 -10.82 22.00
CA ALA A 406 -10.70 -11.03 20.55
C ALA A 406 -10.74 -9.71 19.75
N GLU A 407 -11.46 -8.70 20.23
CA GLU A 407 -11.49 -7.36 19.62
C GLU A 407 -10.13 -6.68 19.67
N GLY A 408 -9.41 -6.86 20.77
CA GLY A 408 -8.08 -6.30 20.98
C GLY A 408 -6.99 -7.00 20.16
N GLU A 409 -7.07 -8.31 19.96
CA GLU A 409 -6.18 -9.04 19.06
C GLU A 409 -6.36 -8.60 17.60
N ILE A 410 -7.61 -8.41 17.18
CA ILE A 410 -7.94 -7.86 15.85
C ILE A 410 -7.36 -6.45 15.72
N LEU A 411 -7.54 -5.61 16.75
CA LEU A 411 -7.01 -4.26 16.77
C LEU A 411 -5.49 -4.23 16.55
N LEU A 412 -4.78 -5.07 17.30
CA LEU A 412 -3.33 -5.20 17.24
C LEU A 412 -2.83 -5.71 15.88
N LYS A 413 -3.61 -6.55 15.20
CA LYS A 413 -3.30 -7.04 13.86
C LYS A 413 -3.33 -5.96 12.79
N TYR A 414 -4.24 -4.98 12.91
CA TYR A 414 -4.43 -3.91 11.90
C TYR A 414 -3.79 -2.59 12.32
N LEU A 415 -2.99 -2.61 13.39
CA LEU A 415 -2.40 -1.42 13.96
C LEU A 415 -1.23 -0.90 13.11
N SER A 416 -1.29 0.38 12.72
CA SER A 416 -0.11 1.10 12.22
C SER A 416 0.88 1.30 13.38
N GLN A 417 2.04 0.65 13.32
CA GLN A 417 2.97 0.62 14.45
C GLN A 417 3.68 1.96 14.69
N ASP A 418 4.06 2.68 13.63
CA ASP A 418 4.90 3.88 13.76
C ASP A 418 4.26 5.03 14.55
N PRO A 419 2.96 5.35 14.38
CA PRO A 419 2.29 6.31 15.25
C PRO A 419 2.34 5.95 16.73
N LEU A 420 2.04 4.68 17.08
CA LEU A 420 2.09 4.21 18.47
C LEU A 420 3.52 4.26 19.03
N VAL A 421 4.50 3.73 18.29
CA VAL A 421 5.91 3.75 18.68
C VAL A 421 6.39 5.19 18.89
N SER A 422 5.97 6.13 18.04
CA SER A 422 6.27 7.56 18.19
C SER A 422 5.71 8.14 19.48
N GLN A 423 4.48 7.80 19.87
CA GLN A 423 3.92 8.23 21.16
C GLN A 423 4.71 7.67 22.34
N LEU A 424 5.06 6.38 22.30
CA LEU A 424 5.81 5.71 23.37
C LEU A 424 7.20 6.32 23.54
N ILE A 425 7.92 6.57 22.43
CA ILE A 425 9.26 7.18 22.46
C ILE A 425 9.21 8.64 22.92
N LYS A 426 8.19 9.39 22.50
CA LYS A 426 8.04 10.80 22.87
C LYS A 426 7.69 10.99 24.34
N HIS A 427 6.80 10.18 24.88
CA HIS A 427 6.29 10.33 26.25
C HIS A 427 7.06 9.51 27.29
N GLN A 428 7.76 8.46 26.86
CA GLN A 428 8.52 7.53 27.71
C GLN A 428 7.78 7.07 28.99
N PRO A 429 6.54 6.59 28.89
CA PRO A 429 5.79 6.15 30.07
C PRO A 429 6.44 4.93 30.72
N LYS A 430 6.90 5.08 31.97
CA LYS A 430 7.59 4.01 32.73
C LYS A 430 6.82 2.70 32.83
N HIS A 431 5.49 2.74 32.83
CA HIS A 431 4.65 1.55 32.95
C HIS A 431 4.47 0.75 31.65
N PHE A 432 4.89 1.29 30.51
CA PHE A 432 5.01 0.55 29.25
C PHE A 432 6.44 0.06 28.97
N LEU A 433 7.41 0.50 29.77
CA LEU A 433 8.78 0.01 29.68
C LEU A 433 8.88 -1.34 30.40
N SER A 434 9.47 -2.34 29.75
CA SER A 434 9.75 -3.62 30.38
C SER A 434 10.62 -3.42 31.63
N PRO A 435 10.33 -4.10 32.77
CA PRO A 435 11.12 -3.99 33.99
C PRO A 435 12.60 -4.35 33.83
N HIS A 436 12.97 -5.03 32.74
CA HIS A 436 14.37 -5.34 32.40
C HIS A 436 15.20 -4.11 32.02
N PHE A 437 14.56 -2.98 31.68
CA PHE A 437 15.23 -1.76 31.25
C PHE A 437 15.01 -0.64 32.27
N SER A 438 16.07 0.10 32.61
CA SER A 438 15.97 1.25 33.54
C SER A 438 15.53 2.53 32.81
N SER A 439 15.77 2.58 31.49
CA SER A 439 15.39 3.70 30.63
C SER A 439 15.00 3.25 29.22
N TYR A 440 14.34 4.13 28.45
CA TYR A 440 14.12 3.90 27.03
C TYR A 440 15.43 3.85 26.23
N CYS A 441 16.49 4.53 26.70
CA CYS A 441 17.79 4.42 26.06
C CYS A 441 18.41 3.03 26.25
N ASP A 442 18.25 2.40 27.42
CA ASP A 442 18.70 1.01 27.63
C ASP A 442 17.97 0.07 26.65
N LEU A 443 16.67 0.29 26.45
CA LEU A 443 15.89 -0.43 25.44
C LEU A 443 16.41 -0.19 24.01
N PHE A 444 16.79 1.05 23.67
CA PHE A 444 17.36 1.37 22.35
C PHE A 444 18.71 0.68 22.15
N GLN A 445 19.55 0.63 23.20
CA GLN A 445 20.82 -0.08 23.17
C GLN A 445 20.62 -1.56 22.89
N GLU A 446 19.69 -2.20 23.61
CA GLU A 446 19.36 -3.62 23.39
C GLU A 446 18.78 -3.88 22.00
N ALA A 447 17.82 -3.06 21.56
CA ALA A 447 17.24 -3.19 20.23
C ALA A 447 18.31 -3.04 19.13
N LEU A 448 19.21 -2.04 19.24
CA LEU A 448 20.30 -1.85 18.29
C LEU A 448 21.27 -3.03 18.30
N LYS A 449 21.69 -3.50 19.49
CA LYS A 449 22.58 -4.66 19.64
C LYS A 449 21.99 -5.91 18.99
N ALA A 450 20.72 -6.23 19.28
CA ALA A 450 20.01 -7.35 18.67
C ALA A 450 19.93 -7.20 17.13
N SER A 451 19.73 -5.97 16.64
CA SER A 451 19.73 -5.71 15.20
C SER A 451 21.08 -5.99 14.56
N LEU A 452 22.18 -5.52 15.14
CA LEU A 452 23.51 -5.76 14.60
C LEU A 452 23.84 -7.26 14.56
N GLN A 453 23.53 -7.99 15.63
CA GLN A 453 23.77 -9.43 15.75
C GLN A 453 22.89 -10.26 14.79
N SER A 454 21.71 -9.76 14.42
CA SER A 454 20.86 -10.39 13.42
C SER A 454 21.37 -10.20 11.97
N LEU A 455 22.16 -9.15 11.72
CA LEU A 455 22.61 -8.78 10.39
C LEU A 455 23.99 -9.34 10.05
N VAL A 456 24.89 -9.39 11.04
CA VAL A 456 26.28 -9.83 10.84
C VAL A 456 26.78 -10.64 12.04
N SER A 457 27.75 -11.51 11.79
CA SER A 457 28.32 -12.40 12.81
C SER A 457 29.44 -11.73 13.63
N THR A 458 30.13 -10.74 13.06
CA THR A 458 31.18 -9.99 13.74
C THR A 458 31.09 -8.49 13.49
N PRO A 459 31.58 -7.61 14.39
CA PRO A 459 31.51 -6.16 14.21
C PRO A 459 32.21 -5.63 12.94
N GLU A 460 33.30 -6.27 12.51
CA GLU A 460 34.08 -5.85 11.35
C GLU A 460 33.26 -5.92 10.05
N GLN A 461 32.29 -6.83 10.00
CA GLN A 461 31.41 -7.03 8.85
C GLN A 461 30.42 -5.87 8.64
N LEU A 462 30.17 -5.03 9.65
CA LEU A 462 29.25 -3.89 9.55
C LEU A 462 29.61 -2.92 8.41
N THR A 463 30.90 -2.75 8.13
CA THR A 463 31.39 -1.88 7.05
C THR A 463 31.19 -2.49 5.65
N SER A 464 31.05 -3.82 5.57
CA SER A 464 30.80 -4.55 4.33
C SER A 464 29.31 -4.71 4.01
N LEU A 465 28.44 -4.46 5.00
CA LEU A 465 26.99 -4.58 4.89
C LEU A 465 26.45 -3.62 3.83
N LYS A 466 25.59 -4.11 2.94
CA LYS A 466 24.95 -3.31 1.88
C LYS A 466 23.48 -3.70 1.77
N TRP A 467 22.61 -2.70 1.68
CA TRP A 467 21.18 -2.93 1.50
C TRP A 467 20.87 -3.81 0.28
N GLY A 468 21.57 -3.62 -0.83
CA GLY A 468 21.34 -4.40 -2.06
C GLY A 468 21.66 -5.88 -1.93
N ASP A 469 22.49 -6.29 -0.95
CA ASP A 469 22.76 -7.71 -0.70
C ASP A 469 21.54 -8.39 -0.05
N LEU A 470 20.78 -7.63 0.76
CA LEU A 470 19.55 -8.06 1.43
C LEU A 470 18.29 -7.83 0.56
N ASN A 471 18.30 -6.81 -0.29
CA ASN A 471 17.20 -6.45 -1.17
C ASN A 471 17.52 -6.79 -2.63
N GLN A 472 17.31 -8.05 -2.98
CA GLN A 472 17.50 -8.54 -4.35
C GLN A 472 16.16 -8.86 -5.00
N SER A 473 15.99 -8.47 -6.26
CA SER A 473 14.80 -8.80 -7.04
C SER A 473 14.55 -10.30 -7.10
N ASP A 474 13.30 -10.69 -7.02
CA ASP A 474 12.89 -12.09 -7.01
C ASP A 474 11.58 -12.34 -7.78
N ILE A 475 11.61 -11.87 -9.03
CA ILE A 475 10.49 -11.91 -9.98
C ILE A 475 10.47 -13.26 -10.68
N ARG A 476 9.48 -14.09 -10.35
CA ARG A 476 9.41 -15.49 -10.80
C ARG A 476 8.12 -15.79 -11.56
N HIS A 477 8.19 -16.80 -12.43
CA HIS A 477 7.00 -17.44 -12.98
C HIS A 477 6.27 -18.27 -11.91
N PRO A 478 4.91 -18.29 -11.88
CA PRO A 478 4.14 -19.12 -10.94
C PRO A 478 4.55 -20.60 -10.95
N PHE A 479 4.85 -21.15 -12.13
CA PHE A 479 5.30 -22.55 -12.27
C PHE A 479 6.78 -22.80 -11.98
N SER A 480 7.60 -21.77 -11.77
CA SER A 480 9.04 -21.91 -11.54
C SER A 480 9.37 -22.87 -10.39
N ARG A 481 8.58 -22.83 -9.31
CA ARG A 481 8.78 -23.70 -8.14
C ARG A 481 8.65 -25.20 -8.47
N LYS A 482 7.89 -25.56 -9.50
CA LYS A 482 7.65 -26.94 -9.93
C LYS A 482 8.66 -27.44 -10.97
N LEU A 483 9.49 -26.56 -11.53
CA LEU A 483 10.46 -26.92 -12.57
C LEU A 483 11.85 -27.23 -12.00
N PRO A 484 12.66 -28.03 -12.72
CA PRO A 484 14.10 -28.18 -12.46
C PRO A 484 14.84 -26.84 -12.48
N LYS A 485 15.95 -26.73 -11.73
CA LYS A 485 16.73 -25.48 -11.58
C LYS A 485 17.14 -24.86 -12.93
N SER A 486 17.55 -25.68 -13.91
CA SER A 486 17.96 -25.23 -15.24
C SER A 486 16.85 -24.49 -16.00
N LEU A 487 15.59 -24.90 -15.82
CA LEU A 487 14.43 -24.28 -16.48
C LEU A 487 13.88 -23.07 -15.70
N ARG A 488 14.16 -22.96 -14.39
CA ARG A 488 13.72 -21.82 -13.58
C ARG A 488 14.32 -20.51 -14.08
N ALA A 489 15.60 -20.53 -14.44
CA ALA A 489 16.33 -19.36 -14.91
C ALA A 489 15.83 -18.85 -16.26
N LEU A 490 15.27 -19.72 -17.11
CA LEU A 490 14.71 -19.35 -18.41
C LEU A 490 13.39 -18.57 -18.27
N ILE A 491 12.62 -18.84 -17.21
CA ILE A 491 11.28 -18.28 -17.01
C ILE A 491 11.21 -17.31 -15.82
N SER A 492 12.33 -16.93 -15.22
CA SER A 492 12.37 -15.99 -14.10
C SER A 492 13.35 -14.88 -14.42
N MET A 493 13.14 -13.69 -13.84
CA MET A 493 14.12 -12.62 -14.01
C MET A 493 15.35 -12.89 -13.13
N PRO A 494 16.55 -12.46 -13.56
CA PRO A 494 17.76 -12.66 -12.77
C PRO A 494 17.71 -11.83 -11.48
N SER A 495 18.09 -12.44 -10.36
CA SER A 495 18.22 -11.76 -9.06
C SER A 495 19.29 -10.66 -9.14
N LYS A 496 18.92 -9.42 -8.82
CA LYS A 496 19.79 -8.26 -8.86
C LYS A 496 19.56 -7.35 -7.65
N PRO A 497 20.60 -6.70 -7.13
CA PRO A 497 20.48 -5.80 -5.99
C PRO A 497 19.65 -4.56 -6.35
N MET A 498 18.84 -4.09 -5.40
CA MET A 498 17.92 -2.96 -5.57
C MET A 498 18.07 -1.94 -4.44
N GLY A 499 17.89 -0.66 -4.78
CA GLY A 499 17.55 0.36 -3.79
C GLY A 499 16.03 0.37 -3.54
N GLY A 500 15.54 1.28 -2.71
CA GLY A 500 14.12 1.37 -2.39
C GLY A 500 13.72 0.45 -1.24
N ASP A 501 12.48 0.61 -0.76
CA ASP A 501 11.81 -0.23 0.24
C ASP A 501 10.32 0.17 0.36
N SER A 502 9.53 -0.51 1.19
CA SER A 502 8.08 -0.27 1.34
C SER A 502 7.67 1.16 1.77
N LEU A 503 8.53 1.87 2.51
CA LEU A 503 8.20 3.17 3.11
C LEU A 503 8.80 4.38 2.38
N VAL A 504 9.35 4.19 1.18
CA VAL A 504 9.88 5.29 0.34
C VAL A 504 9.13 5.34 -1.00
N PRO A 505 9.11 6.49 -1.72
CA PRO A 505 8.41 6.58 -3.00
C PRO A 505 8.78 5.46 -3.97
N ASN A 506 10.07 5.13 -4.09
CA ASN A 506 10.55 3.98 -4.84
C ASN A 506 10.33 2.65 -4.09
N VAL A 507 9.09 2.16 -4.12
CA VAL A 507 8.74 0.89 -3.48
C VAL A 507 9.30 -0.28 -4.27
N MET A 508 10.32 -0.92 -3.69
CA MET A 508 11.06 -2.04 -4.27
C MET A 508 11.52 -2.99 -3.16
N THR A 509 10.92 -4.17 -3.12
CA THR A 509 11.30 -5.32 -2.28
C THR A 509 11.47 -6.56 -3.18
N PRO A 510 12.00 -7.69 -2.69
CA PRO A 510 12.29 -8.83 -3.55
C PRO A 510 11.12 -9.31 -4.41
N ARG A 511 9.91 -9.37 -3.82
CA ARG A 511 8.71 -9.88 -4.52
C ARG A 511 7.62 -8.84 -4.71
N ASN A 512 7.78 -7.63 -4.21
CA ASN A 512 6.77 -6.58 -4.32
C ASN A 512 7.41 -5.25 -4.68
N GLY A 513 6.73 -4.43 -5.46
CA GLY A 513 7.25 -3.12 -5.84
C GLY A 513 6.42 -2.44 -6.91
N ALA A 514 6.92 -1.35 -7.48
CA ALA A 514 6.32 -0.68 -8.64
C ALA A 514 6.12 -1.65 -9.81
N SER A 515 4.92 -2.23 -9.88
CA SER A 515 4.50 -3.22 -10.88
C SER A 515 4.33 -2.60 -12.27
N MET A 516 4.17 -1.28 -12.29
CA MET A 516 4.47 -0.38 -13.41
C MET A 516 4.75 1.01 -12.84
N ARG A 517 5.29 1.91 -13.66
CA ARG A 517 5.36 3.36 -13.44
C ARG A 517 4.86 4.05 -14.70
N LEU A 518 4.06 5.09 -14.54
CA LEU A 518 3.49 5.89 -15.61
C LEU A 518 3.62 7.37 -15.27
N VAL A 519 3.98 8.17 -16.26
CA VAL A 519 3.82 9.62 -16.26
C VAL A 519 3.12 10.02 -17.56
N ILE A 520 2.03 10.77 -17.45
CA ILE A 520 1.29 11.32 -18.59
C ILE A 520 1.57 12.82 -18.68
N ASP A 521 2.00 13.24 -19.86
CA ASP A 521 2.17 14.63 -20.26
C ASP A 521 1.10 15.04 -21.27
N PHE A 522 0.18 15.92 -20.85
CA PHE A 522 -0.91 16.40 -21.71
C PHE A 522 -0.43 17.31 -22.85
N SER A 523 0.71 18.00 -22.68
CA SER A 523 1.25 18.86 -23.74
C SER A 523 1.82 18.06 -24.89
N ASN A 524 2.39 16.89 -24.59
CA ASN A 524 2.95 16.01 -25.59
C ASN A 524 2.85 14.54 -25.13
N PRO A 525 1.81 13.82 -25.58
CA PRO A 525 1.63 12.41 -25.22
C PRO A 525 2.83 11.51 -25.55
N THR A 526 3.62 11.84 -26.59
CA THR A 526 4.82 11.07 -26.94
C THR A 526 5.97 11.22 -25.93
N GLN A 527 5.92 12.25 -25.07
CA GLN A 527 6.85 12.46 -23.95
C GLN A 527 6.34 11.83 -22.64
N SER A 528 5.16 11.19 -22.67
CA SER A 528 4.69 10.38 -21.55
C SER A 528 5.64 9.18 -21.35
N LEU A 529 5.84 8.80 -20.10
CA LEU A 529 6.87 7.84 -19.69
C LEU A 529 6.23 6.60 -19.08
N PHE A 530 6.84 5.45 -19.34
CA PHE A 530 6.39 4.17 -18.81
C PHE A 530 7.56 3.30 -18.35
N SER A 531 7.36 2.46 -17.35
CA SER A 531 8.33 1.46 -16.92
C SER A 531 7.59 0.28 -16.30
N GLN A 532 8.00 -0.95 -16.59
CA GLN A 532 7.42 -2.15 -15.95
C GLN A 532 8.46 -3.26 -15.84
N PRO A 533 8.41 -4.10 -14.80
CA PRO A 533 9.27 -5.27 -14.69
C PRO A 533 8.90 -6.33 -15.74
N GLY A 534 9.89 -7.14 -16.11
CA GLY A 534 9.71 -8.22 -17.08
C GLY A 534 9.65 -7.68 -18.51
N GLY A 535 8.52 -7.88 -19.18
CA GLY A 535 8.30 -7.51 -20.56
C GLY A 535 6.81 -7.57 -20.92
N GLN A 536 6.46 -7.11 -22.11
CA GLN A 536 5.07 -7.07 -22.57
C GLN A 536 4.50 -8.46 -22.87
N SER A 537 5.34 -9.39 -23.31
CA SER A 537 4.93 -10.75 -23.68
C SER A 537 4.95 -11.69 -22.49
N GLY A 538 3.92 -12.53 -22.37
CA GLY A 538 3.91 -13.63 -21.40
C GLY A 538 4.63 -14.90 -21.86
N HIS A 539 5.12 -14.93 -23.11
CA HIS A 539 5.76 -16.12 -23.68
C HIS A 539 7.27 -16.14 -23.37
N PRO A 540 7.80 -17.13 -22.63
CA PRO A 540 9.21 -17.14 -22.20
C PRO A 540 10.25 -17.12 -23.32
N LEU A 541 9.88 -17.50 -24.55
CA LEU A 541 10.77 -17.48 -25.73
C LEU A 541 10.67 -16.18 -26.53
N SER A 542 9.78 -15.26 -26.14
CA SER A 542 9.65 -13.97 -26.80
C SER A 542 10.81 -13.06 -26.43
N THR A 543 11.33 -12.30 -27.39
CA THR A 543 12.25 -11.20 -27.13
C THR A 543 11.65 -10.12 -26.22
N HIS A 544 10.31 -10.08 -26.11
CA HIS A 544 9.57 -9.14 -25.26
C HIS A 544 9.14 -9.72 -23.92
N TYR A 545 9.74 -10.83 -23.49
CA TYR A 545 9.45 -11.45 -22.18
C TYR A 545 10.16 -10.74 -21.02
N SER A 546 11.38 -10.26 -21.26
CA SER A 546 12.27 -9.71 -20.22
C SER A 546 12.97 -8.42 -20.62
N ASP A 547 12.65 -7.83 -21.78
CA ASP A 547 13.33 -6.66 -22.36
C ASP A 547 13.13 -5.37 -21.56
N LEU A 548 12.10 -5.29 -20.72
CA LEU A 548 11.81 -4.14 -19.86
C LEU A 548 12.36 -4.30 -18.44
N TYR A 549 12.83 -5.48 -18.06
CA TYR A 549 13.33 -5.77 -16.72
C TYR A 549 14.53 -4.91 -16.34
N SER A 550 15.60 -4.90 -17.16
CA SER A 550 16.80 -4.10 -16.85
C SER A 550 16.52 -2.60 -16.81
N PRO A 551 15.79 -2.00 -17.80
CA PRO A 551 15.37 -0.60 -17.70
C PRO A 551 14.57 -0.30 -16.43
N TRP A 552 13.62 -1.16 -16.06
CA TRP A 552 12.82 -0.97 -14.85
C TRP A 552 13.67 -0.99 -13.57
N LEU A 553 14.62 -1.93 -13.48
CA LEU A 553 15.54 -2.06 -12.36
C LEU A 553 16.46 -0.84 -12.23
N GLU A 554 16.92 -0.30 -13.36
CA GLU A 554 17.81 0.86 -13.44
C GLU A 554 17.08 2.21 -13.30
N GLY A 555 15.75 2.20 -13.15
CA GLY A 555 14.97 3.43 -13.11
C GLY A 555 14.98 4.19 -14.43
N LYS A 556 14.97 3.48 -15.56
CA LYS A 556 14.86 4.04 -16.91
C LYS A 556 13.46 3.85 -17.45
N ALA A 557 12.84 4.95 -17.85
CA ALA A 557 11.58 4.93 -18.57
C ALA A 557 11.78 4.56 -20.05
N VAL A 558 10.75 3.95 -20.63
CA VAL A 558 10.54 3.86 -22.08
C VAL A 558 9.43 4.83 -22.48
N PRO A 559 9.34 5.23 -23.76
CA PRO A 559 8.19 6.00 -24.25
C PRO A 559 6.89 5.25 -23.94
N PHE A 560 5.90 5.98 -23.41
CA PHE A 560 4.59 5.42 -23.09
C PHE A 560 3.88 4.97 -24.36
N GLU A 561 3.75 5.88 -25.33
CA GLU A 561 3.21 5.63 -26.67
C GLU A 561 4.33 5.39 -27.68
N ALA A 562 4.11 4.49 -28.63
CA ALA A 562 5.03 4.28 -29.73
C ALA A 562 4.92 5.44 -30.74
N SER A 563 6.07 5.95 -31.22
CA SER A 563 6.11 6.97 -32.27
C SER A 563 5.61 6.45 -33.63
N SER A 564 5.66 5.13 -33.85
CA SER A 564 5.20 4.46 -35.07
C SER A 564 4.91 2.98 -34.80
N ALA A 565 3.89 2.43 -35.44
CA ALA A 565 3.63 0.99 -35.39
C ALA A 565 4.68 0.23 -36.22
N LYS A 566 5.34 -0.75 -35.61
CA LYS A 566 6.23 -1.68 -36.35
C LYS A 566 5.43 -2.76 -37.09
N TYR A 567 4.27 -3.15 -36.53
CA TYR A 567 3.33 -4.10 -37.11
C TYR A 567 1.92 -3.53 -36.96
N LEU A 568 1.11 -3.59 -38.02
CA LEU A 568 -0.27 -3.13 -38.01
C LEU A 568 -1.18 -4.31 -38.38
N GLU A 569 -1.91 -4.81 -37.40
CA GLU A 569 -2.92 -5.84 -37.60
C GLU A 569 -4.31 -5.20 -37.56
N LYS A 570 -5.09 -5.39 -38.63
CA LYS A 570 -6.46 -4.86 -38.73
C LYS A 570 -7.46 -5.98 -38.44
N PHE A 571 -8.07 -5.96 -37.26
CA PHE A 571 -9.17 -6.84 -36.92
C PHE A 571 -10.46 -6.33 -37.58
N ILE A 572 -10.99 -7.08 -38.53
CA ILE A 572 -12.29 -6.81 -39.15
C ILE A 572 -13.29 -7.72 -38.45
N PRO A 573 -14.20 -7.18 -37.62
CA PRO A 573 -15.23 -7.99 -36.99
C PRO A 573 -16.06 -8.63 -38.10
N LYS A 574 -16.08 -9.97 -38.17
CA LYS A 574 -17.03 -10.66 -39.02
C LYS A 574 -18.39 -10.49 -38.34
N ARG A 575 -19.23 -9.58 -38.85
CA ARG A 575 -20.65 -9.59 -38.49
C ARG A 575 -21.16 -10.97 -38.88
N SER A 576 -21.59 -11.76 -37.90
CA SER A 576 -22.46 -12.89 -38.18
C SER A 576 -23.79 -12.27 -38.59
N ASP A 577 -24.06 -12.26 -39.89
CA ASP A 577 -25.41 -12.05 -40.38
C ASP A 577 -26.22 -13.27 -39.92
N GLY A 578 -27.16 -13.05 -38.99
CA GLY A 578 -28.00 -14.06 -38.37
C GLY A 578 -28.62 -13.57 -37.07
#